data_AF-A0A101IKR6-F1
#
_entry.id   AF-A0A101IKR6-F1
#
_cell.length_a   1.000
_cell.length_b   1.000
_cell.length_c   1.000
_cell.angle_alpha   90.00
_cell.angle_beta   90.00
_cell.angle_gamma   90.00
#
_symmetry.space_group_name_H-M   'P 1'
#
loop_
_entity.id
_entity.type
_entity.pdbx_description
1 polymer ?
#
loop_
_entity_poly.entity_id
_entity_poly.type
_entity_poly.pdbx_seq_one_letter_code
_entity_poly.pdbx_strand_id
1 'polypeptide(L)'
;MDDQITKAIVYDGPEDTYGPCGCGLDMAILPVLLPKIWFEDEFPMAANDHEFCRGMDCRRIIGLSCNNIFEHEMDGITYLANFSCCRECADRAVDDGYAVRAERGYPMILR
;
A
#
# COMPACT_ATOMS: atom_id res chain seq x y z
N MET A 1 15.14 6.91 -18.86
CA MET A 1 15.48 5.59 -18.27
C MET A 1 14.24 5.25 -17.49
N ASP A 2 13.19 4.98 -18.25
CA ASP A 2 11.82 4.78 -17.78
C ASP A 2 11.63 3.28 -17.55
N ASP A 3 10.65 2.90 -16.73
CA ASP A 3 10.24 1.51 -16.42
C ASP A 3 10.89 0.79 -15.22
N GLN A 4 11.21 1.48 -14.13
CA GLN A 4 11.32 0.79 -12.82
C GLN A 4 10.52 1.42 -11.68
N ILE A 5 9.53 2.26 -11.99
CA ILE A 5 8.48 2.53 -11.00
C ILE A 5 7.60 1.28 -10.95
N THR A 6 8.00 0.36 -10.09
CA THR A 6 7.21 -0.82 -9.78
C THR A 6 5.84 -0.37 -9.28
N LYS A 7 4.77 -1.12 -9.57
CA LYS A 7 3.40 -0.76 -9.15
C LYS A 7 3.15 -1.16 -7.70
N ALA A 8 2.32 -0.39 -7.00
CA ALA A 8 1.79 -0.82 -5.70
C ALA A 8 0.89 -2.06 -5.85
N ILE A 9 0.83 -2.89 -4.81
CA ILE A 9 -0.02 -4.08 -4.81
C ILE A 9 -1.13 -3.90 -3.78
N VAL A 10 -2.37 -3.87 -4.26
CA VAL A 10 -3.58 -3.83 -3.43
C VAL A 10 -4.08 -5.27 -3.23
N TYR A 11 -4.38 -5.65 -2.00
CA TYR A 11 -4.91 -6.96 -1.68
C TYR A 11 -6.38 -6.87 -1.25
N ASP A 12 -7.25 -7.69 -1.84
CA ASP A 12 -8.66 -7.86 -1.43
C ASP A 12 -8.82 -8.76 -0.18
N GLY A 13 -7.77 -8.86 0.64
CA GLY A 13 -7.75 -9.64 1.88
C GLY A 13 -8.65 -9.05 2.98
N PRO A 14 -8.80 -9.74 4.13
CA PRO A 14 -9.70 -9.28 5.18
C PRO A 14 -9.39 -7.83 5.56
N GLU A 15 -10.46 -7.05 5.70
CA GLU A 15 -10.48 -5.63 6.07
C GLU A 15 -10.08 -5.48 7.56
N ASP A 16 -8.87 -5.95 7.88
CA ASP A 16 -8.27 -5.91 9.22
C ASP A 16 -7.63 -4.53 9.48
N THR A 17 -7.74 -3.61 8.53
CA THR A 17 -7.25 -2.23 8.60
C THR A 17 -8.41 -1.30 9.01
N TYR A 18 -8.16 -0.49 10.04
CA TYR A 18 -9.10 0.45 10.64
C TYR A 18 -8.32 1.72 10.97
N GLY A 19 -8.52 2.74 10.16
CA GLY A 19 -7.96 4.09 10.27
C GLY A 19 -8.44 4.93 9.08
N PRO A 20 -8.32 6.27 9.14
CA PRO A 20 -8.69 7.12 8.01
C PRO A 20 -7.76 6.83 6.82
N CYS A 21 -8.33 6.67 5.63
CA CYS A 21 -7.56 6.67 4.40
C CYS A 21 -6.86 8.03 4.21
N GLY A 22 -5.74 8.04 3.48
CA GLY A 22 -4.98 9.26 3.17
C GLY A 22 -5.82 10.37 2.53
N CYS A 23 -6.84 10.00 1.74
CA CYS A 23 -7.78 10.95 1.13
C CYS A 23 -8.78 11.60 2.11
N GLY A 24 -8.88 11.11 3.34
CA GLY A 24 -9.81 11.63 4.36
C GLY A 24 -11.30 11.31 4.13
N LEU A 25 -11.66 10.62 3.04
CA LEU A 25 -13.06 10.37 2.67
C LEU A 25 -13.68 9.12 3.30
N ASP A 26 -12.86 8.08 3.54
CA ASP A 26 -13.36 6.76 3.98
C ASP A 26 -12.31 6.04 4.83
N MET A 27 -12.72 4.94 5.45
CA MET A 27 -11.85 4.06 6.22
C MET A 27 -10.90 3.28 5.28
N ALA A 28 -9.64 3.20 5.67
CA ALA A 28 -8.67 2.36 4.98
C ALA A 28 -8.93 0.89 5.32
N ILE A 29 -9.50 0.15 4.38
CA ILE A 29 -9.95 -1.24 4.55
C ILE A 29 -9.12 -2.24 3.72
N LEU A 30 -8.31 -1.76 2.77
CA LEU A 30 -7.51 -2.60 1.89
C LEU A 30 -6.03 -2.48 2.24
N PRO A 31 -5.32 -3.57 2.58
CA PRO A 31 -3.88 -3.54 2.75
C PRO A 31 -3.15 -3.35 1.42
N VAL A 32 -2.08 -2.56 1.45
CA VAL A 32 -1.26 -2.20 0.29
C VAL A 32 0.20 -2.48 0.57
N LEU A 33 0.88 -3.06 -0.42
CA LEU A 33 2.33 -3.08 -0.49
C LEU A 33 2.81 -1.97 -1.42
N LEU A 34 3.65 -1.07 -0.89
CA LEU A 34 4.23 0.03 -1.64
C LEU A 34 5.66 -0.30 -2.06
N PRO A 35 6.06 -0.15 -3.32
CA PRO A 35 7.44 -0.31 -3.72
C PRO A 35 8.36 0.62 -2.92
N LYS A 36 9.45 0.10 -2.37
CA LYS A 36 10.41 0.88 -1.58
C LYS A 36 11.00 2.04 -2.36
N ILE A 37 11.18 1.86 -3.67
CA ILE A 37 11.70 2.88 -4.59
C ILE A 37 10.86 4.18 -4.60
N TRP A 38 9.55 4.12 -4.28
CA TRP A 38 8.71 5.31 -4.18
C TRP A 38 9.13 6.24 -3.01
N PHE A 39 9.80 5.70 -1.98
CA PHE A 39 10.31 6.46 -0.85
C PHE A 39 11.79 6.83 -0.99
N GLU A 40 12.57 6.01 -1.69
CA GLU A 40 14.01 6.24 -1.87
C GLU A 40 14.32 7.25 -2.99
N ASP A 41 13.53 7.24 -4.06
CA ASP A 41 13.75 8.09 -5.24
C ASP A 41 12.64 9.16 -5.35
N GLU A 42 11.49 8.80 -5.91
CA GLU A 42 10.35 9.71 -6.03
C GLU A 42 9.02 8.97 -6.02
N PHE A 43 8.03 9.55 -5.33
CA PHE A 43 6.66 9.05 -5.33
C PHE A 43 6.02 9.33 -6.69
N PRO A 44 5.31 8.39 -7.34
CA PRO A 44 4.64 8.67 -8.61
C PRO A 44 3.69 9.87 -8.45
N MET A 45 3.77 10.82 -9.38
CA MET A 45 3.01 12.07 -9.31
C MET A 45 1.51 11.84 -9.12
N ALA A 46 0.93 10.89 -9.88
CA ALA A 46 -0.47 10.51 -9.72
C ALA A 46 -0.79 9.96 -8.31
N ALA A 47 0.08 9.11 -7.75
CA ALA A 47 -0.09 8.59 -6.40
C ALA A 47 0.02 9.69 -5.33
N ASN A 48 0.88 10.70 -5.57
CA ASN A 48 1.03 11.85 -4.70
C ASN A 48 -0.22 12.77 -4.74
N ASP A 49 -0.70 13.11 -5.93
CA ASP A 49 -1.87 13.97 -6.11
C ASP A 49 -3.16 13.34 -5.55
N HIS A 50 -3.23 12.01 -5.57
CA HIS A 50 -4.35 11.24 -5.03
C HIS A 50 -4.24 10.93 -3.53
N GLU A 51 -3.17 11.40 -2.88
CA GLU A 51 -2.83 11.09 -1.48
C GLU A 51 -2.82 9.58 -1.19
N PHE A 52 -2.48 8.77 -2.21
CA PHE A 52 -2.53 7.31 -2.12
C PHE A 52 -1.50 6.81 -1.11
N CYS A 53 -1.99 6.03 -0.14
CA CYS A 53 -1.19 5.51 0.98
C CYS A 53 -0.41 6.59 1.77
N ARG A 54 -0.90 7.84 1.79
CA ARG A 54 -0.42 8.90 2.70
C ARG A 54 -1.01 8.80 4.11
N GLY A 55 -2.10 8.04 4.28
CA GLY A 55 -2.67 7.71 5.58
C GLY A 55 -1.81 6.68 6.30
N MET A 56 -1.40 6.99 7.54
CA MET A 56 -0.64 6.07 8.38
C MET A 56 -1.59 5.10 9.09
N ASP A 57 -1.41 3.79 8.91
CA ASP A 57 -2.04 2.79 9.78
C ASP A 57 -1.30 2.78 11.12
N CYS A 58 -1.67 3.70 12.01
CA CYS A 58 -1.11 3.87 13.33
C CYS A 58 -1.11 2.56 14.15
N ARG A 59 -2.00 1.60 13.91
CA ARG A 59 -1.99 0.32 14.66
C ARG A 59 -0.84 -0.59 14.25
N ARG A 60 -0.40 -0.51 12.99
CA ARG A 60 0.77 -1.24 12.47
C ARG A 60 2.10 -0.57 12.83
N ILE A 61 2.07 0.72 13.14
CA ILE A 61 3.26 1.52 13.52
C ILE A 61 3.49 1.54 15.04
N ILE A 62 2.43 1.61 15.86
CA ILE A 62 2.53 1.82 17.32
C ILE A 62 2.64 0.48 18.09
N GLY A 63 3.04 -0.61 17.44
CA GLY A 63 3.48 -1.83 18.13
C GLY A 63 2.40 -2.72 18.72
N LEU A 64 1.15 -2.67 18.22
CA LEU A 64 0.13 -3.70 18.52
C LEU A 64 0.17 -4.88 17.54
N SER A 65 0.80 -4.72 16.37
CA SER A 65 1.25 -5.83 15.52
C SER A 65 2.73 -6.10 15.79
N CYS A 66 3.07 -7.30 16.25
CA CYS A 66 4.45 -7.71 16.59
C CYS A 66 5.42 -7.79 15.39
N ASN A 67 5.06 -7.25 14.22
CA ASN A 67 5.82 -7.34 12.98
C ASN A 67 6.29 -5.94 12.55
N ASN A 68 7.49 -5.55 12.98
CA ASN A 68 8.27 -4.45 12.41
C ASN A 68 8.86 -4.81 11.02
N ILE A 69 8.20 -5.69 10.26
CA ILE A 69 8.67 -6.10 8.93
C ILE A 69 8.26 -4.97 7.98
N PHE A 70 9.17 -4.02 7.85
CA PHE A 70 9.03 -2.86 6.99
C PHE A 70 9.25 -3.22 5.52
N GLU A 71 10.00 -4.28 5.21
CA GLU A 71 10.42 -4.64 3.87
C GLU A 71 10.10 -6.10 3.55
N HIS A 72 9.54 -6.34 2.37
CA HIS A 72 9.17 -7.65 1.84
C HIS A 72 9.63 -7.76 0.39
N GLU A 73 10.58 -8.65 0.13
CA GLU A 73 11.06 -8.90 -1.23
C GLU A 73 10.14 -9.89 -1.96
N MET A 74 9.68 -9.51 -3.14
CA MET A 74 8.86 -10.33 -4.03
C MET A 74 9.33 -10.11 -5.47
N ASP A 75 9.61 -11.21 -6.18
CA ASP A 75 10.00 -11.15 -7.60
C ASP A 75 11.19 -10.20 -7.90
N GLY A 76 12.12 -10.08 -6.95
CA GLY A 76 13.29 -9.19 -7.04
C GLY A 76 13.02 -7.72 -6.70
N ILE A 77 11.83 -7.41 -6.18
CA ILE A 77 11.42 -6.05 -5.83
C ILE A 77 11.12 -5.97 -4.33
N THR A 78 11.72 -4.99 -3.67
CA THR A 78 11.46 -4.71 -2.25
C THR A 78 10.22 -3.84 -2.11
N TYR A 79 9.23 -4.37 -1.40
CA TYR A 79 8.01 -3.67 -1.03
C TYR A 79 8.01 -3.30 0.45
N LEU A 80 7.40 -2.17 0.76
CA LEU A 80 7.07 -1.75 2.09
C LEU A 80 5.67 -2.21 2.49
N ALA A 81 5.60 -2.84 3.65
CA ALA A 81 4.33 -3.25 4.26
C ALA A 81 3.76 -2.13 5.14
N ASN A 82 2.58 -2.37 5.70
CA ASN A 82 1.90 -1.49 6.67
C ASN A 82 1.19 -0.25 6.10
N PHE A 83 0.94 -0.25 4.80
CA PHE A 83 0.07 0.74 4.17
C PHE A 83 -1.33 0.17 3.96
N SER A 84 -2.31 1.05 3.95
CA SER A 84 -3.70 0.71 3.67
C SER A 84 -4.40 1.85 2.93
N CYS A 85 -5.49 1.52 2.24
CA CYS A 85 -6.30 2.47 1.50
C CYS A 85 -7.78 2.11 1.54
N CYS A 86 -8.66 3.07 1.28
CA CYS A 86 -10.06 2.77 1.04
C CYS A 86 -10.24 2.14 -0.35
N ARG A 87 -11.41 1.54 -0.58
CA ARG A 87 -11.73 0.86 -1.85
C ARG A 87 -11.67 1.82 -3.04
N GLU A 88 -12.23 3.01 -2.91
CA GLU A 88 -12.25 4.02 -3.97
C GLU A 88 -10.83 4.46 -4.40
N CYS A 89 -9.95 4.74 -3.44
CA CYS A 89 -8.56 5.08 -3.75
C CYS A 89 -7.79 3.93 -4.38
N ALA A 90 -8.09 2.69 -3.99
CA ALA A 90 -7.48 1.51 -4.57
C ALA A 90 -7.96 1.25 -6.01
N ASP A 91 -9.26 1.40 -6.28
CA ASP A 91 -9.82 1.29 -7.62
C ASP A 91 -9.21 2.34 -8.55
N ARG A 92 -9.21 3.60 -8.12
CA ARG A 92 -8.56 4.69 -8.86
C ARG A 92 -7.08 4.39 -9.13
N ALA A 93 -6.35 3.88 -8.15
CA ALA A 93 -4.94 3.57 -8.31
C ALA A 93 -4.66 2.49 -9.36
N VAL A 94 -5.57 1.53 -9.49
CA VAL A 94 -5.48 0.46 -10.49
C VAL A 94 -5.87 1.00 -11.87
N ASP A 95 -6.92 1.82 -11.96
CA ASP A 95 -7.37 2.44 -13.20
C ASP A 95 -6.32 3.39 -13.80
N ASP A 96 -5.65 4.18 -12.95
CA ASP A 96 -4.57 5.09 -13.34
C ASP A 96 -3.22 4.40 -13.53
N GLY A 97 -3.16 3.09 -13.29
CA GLY A 97 -2.03 2.23 -13.66
C GLY A 97 -0.83 2.22 -12.72
N TYR A 98 -0.88 2.93 -11.58
CA TYR A 98 0.20 2.94 -10.58
C TYR A 98 0.04 1.89 -9.47
N ALA A 99 -1.07 1.14 -9.48
CA ALA A 99 -1.26 -0.04 -8.65
C ALA A 99 -1.80 -1.25 -9.44
N VAL A 100 -1.72 -2.44 -8.85
CA VAL A 100 -2.33 -3.67 -9.33
C VAL A 100 -3.09 -4.36 -8.21
N ARG A 101 -4.17 -5.06 -8.56
CA ARG A 101 -4.88 -5.95 -7.62
C ARG A 101 -4.17 -7.30 -7.56
N ALA A 102 -3.91 -7.78 -6.35
CA ALA A 102 -3.47 -9.14 -6.12
C ALA A 102 -4.65 -10.11 -6.16
N GLU A 103 -4.57 -11.13 -7.01
CA GLU A 103 -5.55 -12.24 -7.04
C GLU A 103 -5.41 -13.21 -5.84
N ARG A 104 -4.46 -12.93 -4.94
CA ARG A 104 -4.16 -13.72 -3.74
C ARG A 104 -4.43 -12.90 -2.48
N GLY A 105 -4.72 -13.57 -1.37
CA GLY A 105 -4.86 -12.92 -0.07
C GLY A 105 -3.57 -12.29 0.43
N TYR A 106 -3.69 -11.26 1.28
CA TYR A 106 -2.55 -10.59 1.90
C TYR A 106 -1.68 -11.58 2.70
N PRO A 107 -0.35 -11.64 2.49
CA PRO A 107 0.52 -12.67 3.05
C PRO A 107 0.44 -12.76 4.58
N MET A 108 0.26 -13.96 5.11
CA MET A 108 0.12 -14.20 6.56
C MET A 108 1.33 -13.72 7.37
N ILE A 109 2.54 -13.76 6.79
CA ILE A 109 3.78 -13.27 7.42
C ILE A 109 3.80 -11.75 7.61
N LEU A 110 2.96 -11.02 6.87
CA LEU A 110 2.86 -9.56 6.91
C LEU A 110 1.62 -9.07 7.67
N ARG A 111 0.83 -9.99 8.23
CA ARG A 111 -0.33 -9.69 9.08
C ARG A 111 0.09 -9.40 10.51
#